data_AF-A0A352BT91-F1
#
_entry.id   AF-A0A352BT91-F1
#
_cell.length_a   1.000
_cell.length_b   1.000
_cell.length_c   1.000
_cell.angle_alpha   90.00
_cell.angle_beta   90.00
_cell.angle_gamma   90.00
#
_symmetry.space_group_name_H-M   'P 1'
#
loop_
_entity.id
_entity.type
_entity.pdbx_description
1 polymer ?
#
loop_
_entity_poly.entity_id
_entity_poly.type
_entity_poly.pdbx_seq_one_letter_code
_entity_poly.pdbx_strand_id
1 'polypeptide(L)'
;LEIIGIDAYGSVLQKYHETGVLDPDEIYPYRIEGLGKNLIPTATDFSVIDRFVKVTDQDSAWVARFLAQKEGLFMGYTSGAALQGLIQLQEEKHFNQNSEVVVIFPDHGSRYMSKVYNDKWMQDQGFTKEFSKQNSKTL
;
A
#
# COMPACT_ATOMS: atom_id res chain seq x y z
N LEU A 1 -6.28 -1.59 20.49
CA LEU A 1 -6.31 -2.01 19.07
C LEU A 1 -6.24 -0.73 18.28
N GLU A 2 -5.30 -0.65 17.35
CA GLU A 2 -5.18 0.49 16.43
C GLU A 2 -5.49 -0.02 15.02
N ILE A 3 -6.34 0.68 14.28
CA ILE A 3 -6.77 0.35 12.92
C ILE A 3 -6.12 1.35 11.98
N ILE A 4 -5.22 0.86 11.14
CA ILE A 4 -4.50 1.67 10.17
C ILE A 4 -5.04 1.39 8.77
N GLY A 5 -5.59 2.43 8.15
CA GLY A 5 -5.96 2.42 6.75
C GLY A 5 -4.74 2.64 5.86
N ILE A 6 -4.64 1.88 4.78
CA ILE A 6 -3.65 2.15 3.72
C ILE A 6 -4.37 2.86 2.58
N ASP A 7 -3.79 3.95 2.09
CA ASP A 7 -4.36 4.74 1.02
C ASP A 7 -3.36 4.99 -0.10
N ALA A 8 -3.88 5.22 -1.31
CA ALA A 8 -3.05 5.56 -2.45
C ALA A 8 -2.86 7.07 -2.57
N TYR A 9 -1.69 7.49 -3.00
CA TYR A 9 -1.53 8.80 -3.63
C TYR A 9 -2.48 8.92 -4.84
N GLY A 10 -3.29 9.97 -4.90
CA GLY A 10 -4.40 10.10 -5.86
C GLY A 10 -5.78 9.77 -5.29
N SER A 11 -5.85 9.32 -4.03
CA SER A 11 -7.08 9.03 -3.30
C SER A 11 -7.45 10.15 -2.32
N VAL A 12 -8.76 10.32 -2.11
CA VAL A 12 -9.34 11.35 -1.23
C VAL A 12 -9.54 10.87 0.22
N LEU A 13 -9.36 9.57 0.50
CA LEU A 13 -9.81 8.95 1.76
C LEU A 13 -9.08 9.50 2.99
N GLN A 14 -7.74 9.57 2.93
CA GLN A 14 -6.96 10.12 4.05
C GLN A 14 -7.37 11.56 4.39
N LYS A 15 -7.41 12.44 3.39
CA LYS A 15 -7.71 13.86 3.63
C LYS A 15 -9.11 14.05 4.17
N TYR A 16 -10.07 13.28 3.65
CA TYR A 16 -11.42 13.29 4.17
C TYR A 16 -11.48 12.80 5.62
N HIS A 17 -10.75 11.75 5.97
CA HIS A 17 -10.65 11.27 7.34
C HIS A 17 -10.08 12.34 8.30
N GLU A 18 -9.03 13.06 7.88
CA GLU A 18 -8.34 14.05 8.72
C GLU A 18 -9.11 15.38 8.85
N THR A 19 -9.89 15.76 7.83
CA THR A 19 -10.46 17.12 7.72
C THR A 19 -11.98 17.17 7.59
N GLY A 20 -12.62 16.05 7.24
CA GLY A 20 -14.03 16.00 6.84
C GLY A 20 -14.32 16.63 5.47
N VAL A 21 -13.29 17.07 4.74
CA VAL A 21 -13.44 17.75 3.44
C VAL A 21 -13.10 16.79 2.31
N LEU A 22 -14.04 16.62 1.37
CA LEU A 22 -13.76 15.99 0.09
C LEU A 22 -13.01 17.00 -0.78
N ASP A 23 -11.74 16.72 -1.05
CA ASP A 23 -10.91 17.56 -1.90
C ASP A 23 -10.67 16.91 -3.27
N PRO A 24 -11.22 17.47 -4.35
CA PRO A 24 -10.96 17.00 -5.71
C PRO A 24 -9.51 17.15 -6.18
N ASP A 25 -8.73 18.06 -5.58
CA ASP A 25 -7.34 18.31 -5.98
C ASP A 25 -6.40 17.15 -5.58
N GLU A 26 -6.84 16.28 -4.65
CA GLU A 26 -6.15 15.03 -4.32
C GLU A 26 -6.29 13.96 -5.42
N ILE A 27 -7.21 14.12 -6.37
CA ILE A 27 -7.57 13.08 -7.34
C ILE A 27 -6.63 13.14 -8.54
N TYR A 28 -5.85 12.08 -8.72
CA TYR A 28 -5.09 11.85 -9.95
C TYR A 28 -4.91 10.35 -10.22
N PRO A 29 -4.62 9.95 -11.47
CA PRO A 29 -4.50 8.53 -11.81
C PRO A 29 -3.32 7.86 -11.08
N TYR A 30 -3.60 6.70 -10.49
CA TYR A 30 -2.62 5.79 -9.91
C TYR A 30 -2.71 4.40 -10.57
N ARG A 31 -1.85 3.46 -10.19
CA ARG A 31 -1.72 2.12 -10.80
C ARG A 31 -2.17 0.99 -9.90
N ILE A 32 -2.15 1.17 -8.57
CA ILE A 32 -2.69 0.17 -7.64
C ILE A 32 -4.17 -0.06 -7.94
N GLU A 33 -4.59 -1.32 -7.98
CA GLU A 33 -5.97 -1.71 -8.29
C GLU A 33 -6.69 -2.20 -7.03
N GLY A 34 -7.89 -1.66 -6.79
CA GLY A 34 -8.72 -2.05 -5.66
C GLY A 34 -8.46 -1.25 -4.37
N LEU A 35 -7.43 -0.40 -4.35
CA LEU A 35 -7.12 0.56 -3.29
C LEU A 35 -7.46 2.00 -3.75
N GLY A 36 -7.76 2.89 -2.80
CA GLY A 36 -8.03 4.30 -3.06
C GLY A 36 -9.41 4.56 -3.68
N LYS A 37 -9.90 5.79 -3.51
CA LYS A 37 -11.19 6.25 -4.05
C LYS A 37 -11.10 7.72 -4.47
N ASN A 38 -11.95 8.09 -5.43
CA ASN A 38 -12.22 9.47 -5.85
C ASN A 38 -13.54 10.02 -5.26
N LEU A 39 -14.18 9.25 -4.40
CA LEU A 39 -15.44 9.57 -3.70
C LEU A 39 -15.40 8.95 -2.31
N ILE A 40 -16.25 9.42 -1.40
CA ILE A 40 -16.37 8.87 -0.04
C ILE A 40 -17.40 7.73 -0.03
N PRO A 41 -16.99 6.47 0.20
CA PRO A 41 -17.95 5.37 0.23
C PRO A 41 -18.84 5.46 1.46
N THR A 42 -20.16 5.30 1.27
CA THR A 42 -21.13 5.30 2.37
C THR A 42 -20.98 4.09 3.30
N ALA A 43 -20.36 3.01 2.82
CA ALA A 43 -20.09 1.81 3.60
C ALA A 43 -18.86 1.93 4.51
N THR A 44 -18.03 2.97 4.35
CA THR A 44 -16.83 3.16 5.15
C THR A 44 -17.18 3.91 6.43
N ASP A 45 -17.01 3.24 7.57
CA ASP A 45 -17.02 3.90 8.88
C ASP A 45 -15.62 4.46 9.17
N PHE A 46 -15.47 5.78 9.05
CA PHE A 46 -14.20 6.45 9.33
C PHE A 46 -13.91 6.60 10.82
N SER A 47 -14.92 6.46 11.69
CA SER A 47 -14.74 6.66 13.14
C SER A 47 -13.95 5.55 13.81
N VAL A 48 -13.82 4.39 13.15
CA VAL A 48 -13.04 3.24 13.63
C VAL A 48 -11.63 3.20 13.05
N ILE A 49 -11.25 4.11 12.16
CA ILE A 49 -9.91 4.16 11.57
C ILE A 49 -9.12 5.18 12.37
N ASP A 50 -7.98 4.79 12.95
CA ASP A 50 -7.17 5.70 13.77
C ASP A 50 -6.27 6.57 12.92
N ARG A 51 -5.73 6.00 11.83
CA ARG A 51 -4.76 6.68 10.95
C ARG A 51 -4.82 6.12 9.54
N PHE A 52 -4.50 6.98 8.57
CA PHE A 52 -4.15 6.53 7.22
C PHE A 52 -2.64 6.66 6.96
N VAL A 53 -2.11 5.73 6.17
CA VAL A 53 -0.75 5.78 5.63
C VAL A 53 -0.85 5.76 4.11
N LYS A 54 -0.34 6.80 3.46
CA LYS A 54 -0.24 6.85 2.00
C LYS A 54 0.98 6.10 1.49
N VAL A 55 0.79 5.36 0.41
CA VAL A 55 1.85 4.60 -0.27
C VAL A 55 1.88 4.93 -1.75
N THR A 56 3.07 4.87 -2.35
CA THR A 56 3.25 5.10 -3.77
C THR A 56 2.96 3.82 -4.57
N ASP A 57 2.57 3.99 -5.84
CA ASP A 57 2.43 2.88 -6.78
C ASP A 57 3.75 2.08 -6.89
N GLN A 58 4.86 2.79 -7.08
CA GLN A 58 6.16 2.17 -7.29
C GLN A 58 6.58 1.30 -6.11
N ASP A 59 6.51 1.82 -4.88
CA ASP A 59 6.97 1.09 -3.70
C ASP A 59 6.06 -0.13 -3.44
N SER A 60 4.75 0.05 -3.58
CA SER A 60 3.77 -1.04 -3.50
C SER A 60 4.05 -2.16 -4.51
N ALA A 61 4.50 -1.79 -5.72
CA ALA A 61 4.79 -2.75 -6.78
C ALA A 61 6.03 -3.58 -6.44
N TRP A 62 7.08 -2.93 -5.93
CA TRP A 62 8.29 -3.61 -5.48
C TRP A 62 8.05 -4.50 -4.28
N VAL A 63 7.24 -4.06 -3.32
CA VAL A 63 6.91 -4.87 -2.14
C VAL A 63 6.05 -6.08 -2.50
N ALA A 64 5.11 -5.97 -3.45
CA ALA A 64 4.37 -7.14 -3.96
C ALA A 64 5.31 -8.20 -4.59
N ARG A 65 6.35 -7.76 -5.30
CA ARG A 65 7.38 -8.65 -5.86
C ARG A 65 8.28 -9.22 -4.77
N PHE A 66 8.64 -8.42 -3.77
CA PHE A 66 9.42 -8.85 -2.61
C PHE A 66 8.71 -9.98 -1.87
N LEU A 67 7.42 -9.85 -1.57
CA LEU A 67 6.60 -10.89 -0.94
C LEU A 67 6.70 -12.23 -1.68
N ALA A 68 6.60 -12.20 -3.01
CA ALA A 68 6.70 -13.41 -3.83
C ALA A 68 8.11 -14.02 -3.82
N GLN A 69 9.15 -13.18 -3.88
CA GLN A 69 10.54 -13.63 -4.03
C GLN A 69 11.23 -14.01 -2.72
N LYS A 70 10.85 -13.39 -1.61
CA LYS A 70 11.52 -13.53 -0.31
C LYS A 70 10.69 -14.33 0.70
N GLU A 71 9.38 -14.09 0.72
CA GLU A 71 8.48 -14.77 1.67
C GLU A 71 7.72 -15.95 1.03
N GLY A 72 7.84 -16.14 -0.30
CA GLY A 72 7.06 -17.15 -1.03
C GLY A 72 5.56 -16.85 -1.08
N LEU A 73 5.16 -15.62 -0.76
CA LEU A 73 3.76 -15.19 -0.73
C LEU A 73 3.41 -14.49 -2.04
N PHE A 74 2.73 -15.21 -2.93
CA PHE A 74 2.36 -14.68 -4.24
C PHE A 74 1.05 -13.88 -4.19
N MET A 75 1.15 -12.62 -3.76
CA MET A 75 0.01 -11.77 -3.41
C MET A 75 -0.24 -10.63 -4.41
N GLY A 76 -1.42 -10.01 -4.36
CA GLY A 76 -1.76 -8.92 -5.27
C GLY A 76 -1.03 -7.61 -5.01
N TYR A 77 -1.26 -6.64 -5.91
CA TYR A 77 -0.64 -5.32 -5.85
C TYR A 77 -1.01 -4.57 -4.56
N THR A 78 -2.26 -4.67 -4.12
CA THR A 78 -2.74 -4.05 -2.88
C THR A 78 -2.15 -4.70 -1.63
N SER A 79 -1.76 -5.98 -1.68
CA SER A 79 -1.02 -6.62 -0.59
C SER A 79 0.40 -6.04 -0.46
N GLY A 80 1.03 -5.72 -1.59
CA GLY A 80 2.28 -4.96 -1.61
C GLY A 80 2.13 -3.57 -0.98
N ALA A 81 1.04 -2.86 -1.30
CA ALA A 81 0.69 -1.58 -0.66
C ALA A 81 0.51 -1.73 0.86
N ALA A 82 -0.17 -2.78 1.31
CA ALA A 82 -0.39 -3.05 2.73
C ALA A 82 0.92 -3.26 3.50
N LEU A 83 1.82 -4.09 2.96
CA LEU A 83 3.14 -4.30 3.56
C LEU A 83 4.03 -3.06 3.45
N GLN A 84 3.96 -2.30 2.36
CA GLN A 84 4.70 -1.03 2.24
C GLN A 84 4.28 -0.04 3.33
N GLY A 85 2.99 0.07 3.62
CA GLY A 85 2.49 0.89 4.73
C GLY A 85 3.07 0.45 6.08
N LEU A 86 3.18 -0.87 6.30
CA LEU A 86 3.80 -1.42 7.50
C LEU A 86 5.30 -1.07 7.60
N ILE A 87 6.03 -1.15 6.49
CA ILE A 87 7.46 -0.80 6.42
C ILE A 87 7.66 0.68 6.81
N GLN A 88 6.83 1.59 6.28
CA GLN A 88 6.90 3.02 6.61
C GLN A 88 6.64 3.27 8.10
N LEU A 89 5.64 2.59 8.68
CA LEU A 89 5.36 2.69 10.13
C LEU A 89 6.53 2.17 10.98
N GLN A 90 7.20 1.11 10.53
CA GLN A 90 8.39 0.60 11.20
C GLN A 90 9.56 1.59 11.12
N GLU A 91 9.76 2.24 9.96
CA GLU A 91 10.77 3.31 9.78
C GLU A 91 10.49 4.52 10.68
N GLU A 92 9.20 4.83 10.92
CA GLU A 92 8.74 5.83 11.88
C GLU A 92 8.88 5.39 13.35
N LYS A 93 9.33 4.15 13.61
CA LYS A 93 9.41 3.54 14.95
C LYS A 93 8.06 3.48 15.67
N HIS A 94 6.99 3.24 14.91
CA HIS A 94 5.63 3.11 15.44
C HIS A 94 5.47 1.87 16.33
N PHE A 95 6.21 0.79 16.03
CA PHE A 95 6.11 -0.47 16.76
C PHE A 95 7.21 -0.63 17.81
N ASN A 96 6.91 -1.42 18.84
CA ASN A 96 7.86 -1.85 19.86
C ASN A 96 7.86 -3.38 20.00
N GLN A 97 8.69 -3.92 20.89
CA GLN A 97 8.87 -5.37 21.06
C GLN A 97 7.61 -6.13 21.50
N ASN A 98 6.61 -5.42 22.04
CA ASN A 98 5.32 -6.00 22.46
C ASN A 98 4.20 -5.77 21.44
N SER A 99 4.50 -5.16 20.29
CA SER A 99 3.50 -4.93 19.24
C SER A 99 3.14 -6.22 18.53
N GLU A 100 1.86 -6.55 18.50
CA GLU A 100 1.30 -7.61 17.65
C GLU A 100 0.59 -6.98 16.45
N VAL A 101 1.06 -7.30 15.24
CA VAL A 101 0.59 -6.68 14.00
C VAL A 101 -0.09 -7.72 13.12
N VAL A 102 -1.29 -7.39 12.64
CA VAL A 102 -2.03 -8.19 11.66
C VAL A 102 -2.16 -7.37 10.39
N VAL A 103 -1.79 -7.96 9.25
CA VAL A 103 -1.91 -7.35 7.92
C VAL A 103 -2.83 -8.19 7.05
N ILE A 104 -3.71 -7.53 6.29
CA ILE A 104 -4.66 -8.18 5.39
C ILE A 104 -4.10 -8.12 3.96
N PHE A 105 -3.99 -9.28 3.33
CA PHE A 105 -3.65 -9.43 1.91
C PHE A 105 -4.91 -9.75 1.12
N PRO A 106 -5.48 -8.78 0.35
CA PRO A 106 -6.84 -8.92 -0.17
C PRO A 106 -7.00 -9.99 -1.25
N ASP A 107 -5.97 -10.20 -2.08
CA ASP A 107 -6.04 -11.13 -3.20
C ASP A 107 -4.68 -11.70 -3.64
N HIS A 108 -4.75 -12.61 -4.61
CA HIS A 108 -3.63 -13.41 -5.09
C HIS A 108 -2.94 -12.77 -6.32
N GLY A 109 -1.62 -12.91 -6.40
CA GLY A 109 -0.77 -12.26 -7.40
C GLY A 109 -1.03 -12.69 -8.85
N SER A 110 -1.66 -13.85 -9.06
CA SER A 110 -1.96 -14.37 -10.41
C SER A 110 -2.81 -13.42 -11.27
N ARG A 111 -3.61 -12.54 -10.65
CA ARG A 111 -4.41 -11.53 -11.36
C ARG A 111 -3.56 -10.42 -12.01
N TYR A 112 -2.30 -10.30 -11.61
CA TYR A 112 -1.40 -9.21 -11.97
C TYR A 112 -0.15 -9.68 -12.74
N MET A 113 -0.18 -10.88 -13.32
CA MET A 113 0.93 -11.46 -14.09
C MET A 113 1.40 -10.58 -15.26
N SER A 114 0.47 -9.88 -15.92
CA SER A 114 0.77 -8.95 -17.02
C SER A 114 1.08 -7.51 -16.54
N LYS A 115 1.11 -7.28 -15.22
CA LYS A 115 1.27 -5.96 -14.59
C LYS A 115 2.49 -5.96 -13.66
N VAL A 116 2.29 -5.84 -12.34
CA VAL A 116 3.38 -5.75 -11.34
C VAL A 116 4.40 -6.89 -11.43
N TYR A 117 3.98 -8.08 -11.88
CA TYR A 117 4.86 -9.24 -12.06
C TYR A 117 5.51 -9.33 -13.46
N ASN A 118 5.30 -8.33 -14.31
CA ASN A 118 5.90 -8.23 -15.63
C ASN A 118 6.96 -7.12 -15.65
N ASP A 119 8.21 -7.47 -15.96
CA ASP A 119 9.33 -6.52 -15.97
C ASP A 119 9.16 -5.40 -16.99
N LYS A 120 8.61 -5.71 -18.17
CA LYS A 120 8.34 -4.70 -19.18
C LYS A 120 7.28 -3.70 -18.69
N TRP A 121 6.21 -4.19 -18.07
CA TRP A 121 5.18 -3.30 -17.50
C TRP A 121 5.77 -2.38 -16.43
N MET A 122 6.61 -2.92 -15.53
CA MET A 122 7.30 -2.12 -14.51
C MET A 122 8.17 -1.01 -15.13
N GLN A 123 8.93 -1.34 -16.18
CA GLN A 123 9.73 -0.37 -16.93
C GLN A 123 8.85 0.68 -17.62
N ASP A 124 7.75 0.26 -18.26
CA ASP A 124 6.80 1.15 -18.94
C ASP A 124 6.11 2.11 -17.93
N GLN A 125 5.97 1.72 -16.66
CA GLN A 125 5.49 2.61 -15.58
C GLN A 125 6.59 3.51 -15.00
N GLY A 126 7.86 3.32 -15.38
CA GLY A 126 9.00 4.03 -14.80
C GLY A 126 9.41 3.53 -13.41
N PHE A 127 8.97 2.34 -13.00
CA PHE A 127 9.28 1.75 -11.68
C PHE A 127 10.68 1.13 -11.68
N THR A 128 11.71 1.96 -11.77
CA THR A 128 13.10 1.55 -12.03
C THR A 128 13.98 1.36 -10.79
N LYS A 129 13.53 1.79 -9.60
CA LYS A 129 14.27 1.57 -8.35
C LYS A 129 14.07 0.14 -7.88
N GLU A 130 15.07 -0.71 -7.99
CA GLU A 130 15.07 -1.95 -7.19
C GLU A 130 15.05 -1.60 -5.70
N PHE A 131 14.27 -2.35 -4.91
CA PHE A 131 14.28 -2.26 -3.46
C PHE A 131 15.72 -2.46 -2.98
N SER A 132 16.34 -1.42 -2.41
CA SER A 132 17.78 -1.42 -2.12
C SER A 132 18.09 -2.52 -1.09
N LYS A 133 19.05 -3.39 -1.43
CA LYS A 133 19.53 -4.52 -0.59
C LYS A 133 19.99 -4.13 0.82
N GLN A 134 20.10 -2.84 1.14
CA GLN A 134 20.48 -2.37 2.47
C GLN A 134 19.40 -2.61 3.55
N ASN A 135 18.12 -2.72 3.16
CA ASN A 135 17.04 -3.05 4.10
C ASN A 135 16.82 -4.56 4.25
N SER A 136 17.58 -5.39 3.53
CA SER A 136 17.55 -6.86 3.64
C SER A 136 18.19 -7.40 4.93
N LYS A 137 18.67 -6.48 5.80
CA LYS A 137 18.91 -6.64 7.24
C LYS A 137 17.98 -7.61 7.96
N THR A 138 16.74 -7.15 8.02
CA THR A 138 15.59 -7.68 8.75
C THR A 138 14.44 -6.73 8.41
N LEU A 139 13.33 -7.25 7.89
CA LEU A 139 12.03 -6.63 8.15
C LEU A 139 11.66 -6.93 9.61
#